data_AF-A0A7Y2KZL6-F1
#
_entry.id   AF-A0A7Y2KZL6-F1
#
_cell.length_a   1.000
_cell.length_b   1.000
_cell.length_c   1.000
_cell.angle_alpha   90.00
_cell.angle_beta   90.00
_cell.angle_gamma   90.00
#
_symmetry.space_group_name_H-M   'P 1'
#
loop_
_entity.id
_entity.type
_entity.pdbx_description
1 polymer ?
#
loop_
_entity_poly.entity_id
_entity_poly.type
_entity_poly.pdbx_seq_one_letter_code
_entity_poly.pdbx_strand_id
1 'polypeptide(L)'
;DDRTGSVSDGEWLRINGKEWRKMRRVLVYAFIYEGAPNWQATDGVITLYIPGEPPIEVRLSEEGGTKGMCAIALLENVGGSVKVNRRVEFFKGHSDMDKAFGWGMRWAAGSK
;
A
#
# COMPACT_ATOMS: atom_id res chain seq x y z
N ASP A 1 2.24 -9.30 10.23
CA ASP A 1 3.69 -9.28 10.03
C ASP A 1 4.21 -10.72 9.98
N ASP A 2 3.87 -11.40 8.89
CA ASP A 2 4.50 -12.65 8.50
C ASP A 2 5.73 -12.30 7.67
N ARG A 3 6.87 -12.21 8.36
CA ARG A 3 8.16 -11.85 7.76
C ARG A 3 8.79 -12.98 6.96
N THR A 4 8.17 -14.15 6.95
CA THR A 4 8.72 -15.36 6.33
C THR A 4 8.07 -15.68 5.00
N GLY A 5 6.90 -15.10 4.71
CA GLY A 5 6.07 -15.51 3.56
C GLY A 5 5.59 -16.96 3.68
N SER A 6 5.58 -17.53 4.89
CA SER A 6 5.19 -18.93 5.13
C SER A 6 3.67 -19.10 5.16
N VAL A 7 2.91 -18.03 5.35
CA VAL A 7 1.45 -18.03 5.27
C VAL A 7 1.06 -17.83 3.80
N SER A 8 0.37 -18.82 3.22
CA SER A 8 -0.08 -18.81 1.83
C SER A 8 -0.92 -17.58 1.46
N ASP A 9 -1.66 -17.05 2.44
CA ASP A 9 -2.57 -15.93 2.26
C ASP A 9 -1.92 -14.58 2.60
N GLY A 10 -0.62 -14.57 2.94
CA GLY A 10 0.15 -13.38 3.26
C GLY A 10 -0.34 -12.63 4.50
N GLU A 11 -0.32 -11.30 4.43
CA GLU A 11 -0.70 -10.41 5.52
C GLU A 11 -2.02 -9.68 5.26
N TRP A 12 -2.85 -9.59 6.31
CA TRP A 12 -4.13 -8.90 6.26
C TRP A 12 -4.11 -7.60 7.09
N LEU A 13 -4.45 -6.49 6.44
CA LEU A 13 -4.75 -5.23 7.09
C LEU A 13 -6.26 -4.95 7.00
N ARG A 14 -6.93 -4.81 8.15
CA ARG A 14 -8.36 -4.49 8.19
C ARG A 14 -8.60 -3.06 8.66
N ILE A 15 -9.31 -2.27 7.86
CA ILE A 15 -9.73 -0.91 8.20
C ILE A 15 -11.18 -0.94 8.67
N ASN A 16 -11.45 -0.45 9.89
CA ASN A 16 -12.81 -0.36 10.41
C ASN A 16 -13.58 0.82 9.78
N GLY A 17 -14.39 0.51 8.76
CA GLY A 17 -15.22 1.49 8.08
C GLY A 17 -16.28 2.19 8.95
N LYS A 18 -16.66 1.63 10.11
CA LYS A 18 -17.65 2.27 11.01
C LYS A 18 -17.18 3.63 11.51
N GLU A 19 -15.87 3.81 11.63
CA GLU A 19 -15.24 5.05 12.11
C GLU A 19 -14.68 5.90 10.96
N TRP A 20 -15.05 5.60 9.70
CA TRP A 20 -14.49 6.27 8.53
C TRP A 20 -14.64 7.79 8.59
N ARG A 21 -15.74 8.28 9.17
CA ARG A 21 -15.99 9.71 9.39
C ARG A 21 -14.91 10.42 10.21
N LYS A 22 -14.12 9.70 11.01
CA LYS A 22 -13.00 10.22 11.81
C LYS A 22 -11.69 10.28 11.02
N MET A 23 -11.62 9.68 9.83
CA MET A 23 -10.44 9.67 8.98
C MET A 23 -10.65 10.61 7.80
N ARG A 24 -9.65 11.43 7.49
CA ARG A 24 -9.66 12.26 6.28
C ARG A 24 -9.28 11.45 5.04
N ARG A 25 -8.20 10.68 5.13
CA ARG A 25 -7.67 9.83 4.07
C ARG A 25 -6.71 8.77 4.62
N VAL A 26 -6.56 7.67 3.90
CA VAL A 26 -5.61 6.59 4.17
C VAL A 26 -4.87 6.26 2.87
N LEU A 27 -3.54 6.28 2.90
CA LEU A 27 -2.71 5.78 1.81
C LEU A 27 -2.22 4.37 2.16
N VAL A 28 -2.55 3.40 1.32
CA VAL A 28 -2.07 2.02 1.45
C VAL A 28 -0.87 1.85 0.54
N TYR A 29 0.25 1.38 1.09
CA TYR A 29 1.49 1.16 0.35
C TYR A 29 2.18 -0.14 0.80
N ALA A 30 3.05 -0.66 -0.06
CA ALA A 30 3.96 -1.76 0.24
C ALA A 30 5.38 -1.40 -0.21
N PHE A 31 6.39 -1.96 0.46
CA PHE A 31 7.78 -1.74 0.08
C PHE A 31 8.65 -2.97 0.40
N ILE A 32 9.71 -3.14 -0.38
CA ILE A 32 10.73 -4.14 -0.13
C ILE A 32 11.62 -3.63 1.00
N TYR A 33 11.56 -4.30 2.16
CA TYR A 33 12.40 -3.97 3.30
C TYR A 33 13.82 -4.52 3.11
N GLU A 34 13.93 -5.82 2.79
CA GLU A 34 15.20 -6.53 2.56
C GLU A 34 14.95 -7.79 1.72
N GLY A 35 16.00 -8.41 1.17
CA GLY A 35 15.99 -9.75 0.59
C GLY A 35 15.65 -9.80 -0.91
N ALA A 36 14.68 -9.02 -1.37
CA ALA A 36 14.33 -8.97 -2.80
C ALA A 36 15.08 -7.83 -3.52
N PRO A 37 15.69 -8.05 -4.70
CA PRO A 37 16.37 -7.00 -5.45
C PRO A 37 15.39 -6.01 -6.12
N ASN A 38 14.19 -6.47 -6.45
CA ASN A 38 13.10 -5.69 -7.06
C ASN A 38 11.79 -6.50 -6.98
N TRP A 39 10.69 -5.92 -7.43
CA TRP A 39 9.39 -6.60 -7.40
C TRP A 39 9.28 -7.76 -8.40
N GLN A 40 10.03 -7.75 -9.51
CA GLN A 40 10.05 -8.86 -10.48
C GLN A 40 10.63 -10.15 -9.88
N ALA A 41 11.52 -10.01 -8.90
CA ALA A 41 12.07 -11.11 -8.12
C ALA A 41 11.16 -11.56 -6.96
N THR A 42 9.96 -10.98 -6.86
CA THR A 42 8.92 -11.38 -5.90
C THR A 42 7.70 -11.88 -6.65
N ASP A 43 6.85 -12.69 -6.00
CA ASP A 43 5.48 -12.97 -6.46
C ASP A 43 4.48 -12.11 -5.67
N GLY A 44 4.80 -10.82 -5.52
CA GLY A 44 4.04 -9.88 -4.69
C GLY A 44 2.69 -9.56 -5.29
N VAL A 45 1.62 -10.08 -4.68
CA VAL A 45 0.23 -9.76 -5.03
C VAL A 45 -0.42 -9.03 -3.86
N ILE A 46 -1.15 -7.95 -4.18
CA ILE A 46 -1.97 -7.23 -3.20
C ILE A 46 -3.40 -7.21 -3.69
N THR A 47 -4.32 -7.60 -2.79
CA THR A 47 -5.75 -7.59 -3.07
C THR A 47 -6.47 -6.69 -2.09
N LEU A 48 -7.20 -5.70 -2.62
CA LEU A 48 -8.06 -4.82 -1.85
C LEU A 48 -9.52 -5.28 -1.96
N TYR A 49 -10.14 -5.54 -0.80
CA TYR A 49 -11.55 -5.89 -0.69
C TYR A 49 -12.35 -4.71 -0.14
N ILE A 50 -13.36 -4.27 -0.89
CA ILE A 50 -14.28 -3.20 -0.50
C ILE A 50 -15.70 -3.77 -0.54
N PRO A 51 -16.50 -3.62 0.52
CA PRO A 51 -17.88 -4.12 0.51
C PRO A 51 -18.68 -3.57 -0.67
N GLY A 52 -19.23 -4.45 -1.50
CA GLY A 52 -20.08 -4.09 -2.64
C GLY A 52 -19.33 -3.82 -3.96
N GLU A 53 -18.00 -3.83 -3.96
CA GLU A 53 -17.18 -3.65 -5.15
C GLU A 53 -16.40 -4.93 -5.50
N PRO A 54 -16.06 -5.16 -6.78
CA PRO A 54 -15.13 -6.20 -7.16
C PRO A 54 -13.77 -6.03 -6.45
N PRO A 55 -13.09 -7.14 -6.08
CA PRO A 55 -11.73 -7.06 -5.56
C PRO A 55 -10.79 -6.38 -6.56
N ILE A 56 -9.90 -5.54 -6.04
CA ILE A 56 -8.83 -4.92 -6.85
C ILE A 56 -7.55 -5.69 -6.57
N GLU A 57 -7.07 -6.43 -7.56
CA GLU A 57 -5.79 -7.14 -7.52
C GLU A 57 -4.68 -6.28 -8.17
N VAL A 58 -3.51 -6.27 -7.55
CA VAL A 58 -2.32 -5.59 -8.05
C VAL A 58 -1.14 -6.56 -7.99
N ARG A 59 -0.52 -6.83 -9.14
CA ARG A 59 0.66 -7.67 -9.28
C ARG A 59 1.90 -6.80 -9.37
N LEU A 60 2.67 -6.74 -8.28
CA LEU A 60 3.82 -5.83 -8.19
C LEU A 60 4.96 -6.24 -9.11
N SER A 61 5.09 -7.54 -9.40
CA SER A 61 6.11 -8.09 -10.28
C SER A 61 6.02 -7.59 -11.72
N GLU A 62 4.81 -7.29 -12.19
CA GLU A 62 4.57 -6.82 -13.56
C GLU A 62 4.77 -5.30 -13.70
N GLU A 63 4.51 -4.53 -12.64
CA GLU A 63 4.44 -3.07 -12.70
C GLU A 63 5.66 -2.34 -12.08
N GLY A 64 6.48 -3.02 -11.24
CA GLY A 64 7.33 -2.34 -10.27
C GLY A 64 8.73 -1.86 -10.67
N GLY A 65 9.23 -2.24 -11.85
CA GLY A 65 10.54 -1.81 -12.35
C GLY A 65 11.66 -1.90 -11.29
N THR A 66 12.46 -0.83 -11.14
CA THR A 66 13.59 -0.75 -10.18
C THR A 66 13.23 -0.09 -8.83
N LYS A 67 11.96 0.31 -8.64
CA LYS A 67 11.54 1.09 -7.47
C LYS A 67 10.93 0.18 -6.41
N GLY A 68 11.59 0.06 -5.27
CA GLY A 68 11.21 -0.87 -4.18
C GLY A 68 9.99 -0.45 -3.34
N MET A 69 9.25 0.60 -3.71
CA MET A 69 8.06 1.07 -2.98
C MET A 69 6.91 1.30 -3.94
N CYS A 70 5.71 0.89 -3.55
CA CYS A 70 4.48 1.03 -4.32
C CYS A 70 3.35 1.62 -3.46
N ALA A 71 2.79 2.75 -3.90
CA ALA A 71 1.52 3.26 -3.38
C ALA A 71 0.37 2.58 -4.13
N ILE A 72 -0.48 1.85 -3.41
CA ILE A 72 -1.46 0.92 -3.99
C ILE A 72 -2.80 1.64 -4.19
N ALA A 73 -3.31 2.25 -3.12
CA ALA A 73 -4.61 2.90 -3.11
C ALA A 73 -4.64 4.09 -2.16
N LEU A 74 -5.31 5.16 -2.58
CA LEU A 74 -5.66 6.29 -1.74
C LEU A 74 -7.16 6.24 -1.44
N LEU A 75 -7.48 5.99 -0.18
CA LEU A 75 -8.83 6.00 0.36
C LEU A 75 -9.13 7.40 0.92
N GLU A 76 -10.17 8.06 0.45
CA GLU A 76 -10.51 9.43 0.83
C GLU A 76 -11.92 9.50 1.41
N ASN A 77 -12.10 10.30 2.45
CA ASN A 77 -13.41 10.57 3.00
C ASN A 77 -14.05 11.73 2.25
N VAL A 78 -15.10 11.41 1.49
CA VAL A 78 -15.91 12.37 0.74
C VAL A 78 -17.32 12.33 1.31
N GLY A 79 -17.67 13.35 2.10
CA GLY A 79 -19.02 13.45 2.69
C GLY A 79 -19.39 12.32 3.66
N GLY A 80 -18.40 11.69 4.30
CA GLY A 80 -18.61 10.54 5.19
C GLY A 80 -18.59 9.18 4.50
N SER A 81 -18.44 9.15 3.17
CA SER A 81 -18.28 7.94 2.37
C SER A 81 -16.82 7.72 2.00
N VAL A 82 -16.44 6.47 1.75
CA VAL A 82 -15.11 6.12 1.25
C VAL A 82 -15.09 6.25 -0.28
N LYS A 83 -14.19 7.07 -0.80
CA LYS A 83 -13.80 7.08 -2.21
C LYS A 83 -12.47 6.35 -2.32
N VAL A 84 -12.41 5.33 -3.16
CA VAL A 84 -11.18 4.57 -3.43
C VAL A 84 -10.58 5.04 -4.74
N ASN A 85 -9.32 5.46 -4.71
CA ASN A 85 -8.54 5.74 -5.90
C ASN A 85 -7.42 4.71 -6.00
N ARG A 86 -7.47 3.83 -7.00
CA ARG A 86 -6.34 2.95 -7.36
C ARG A 86 -5.19 3.83 -7.86
N ARG A 87 -4.01 3.69 -7.25
CA ARG A 87 -2.82 4.48 -7.58
C ARG A 87 -1.82 3.63 -8.37
N VAL A 88 -1.36 2.55 -7.75
CA VAL A 88 -0.28 1.68 -8.27
C VAL A 88 0.88 2.51 -8.84
N GLU A 89 1.38 3.41 -8.00
CA GLU A 89 2.45 4.34 -8.32
C GLU A 89 3.72 3.93 -7.57
N PHE A 90 4.84 3.81 -8.28
CA PHE A 90 6.10 3.36 -7.69
C PHE A 90 7.04 4.52 -7.36
N PHE A 91 7.70 4.43 -6.20
CA PHE A 91 8.56 5.47 -5.62
C PHE A 91 9.93 4.92 -5.21
N LYS A 92 10.93 5.81 -5.11
CA LYS A 92 12.27 5.41 -4.63
C LYS A 92 12.31 5.10 -3.13
N GLY A 93 11.36 5.65 -2.36
CA GLY A 93 11.26 5.43 -0.92
C GLY A 93 10.25 6.35 -0.26
N HIS A 94 10.12 6.22 1.07
CA HIS A 94 9.05 6.86 1.85
C HIS A 94 8.97 8.39 1.64
N SER A 95 10.11 9.07 1.62
CA SER A 95 10.13 10.54 1.44
C SER A 95 9.64 10.99 0.06
N ASP A 96 9.93 10.22 -0.99
CA ASP A 96 9.49 10.51 -2.36
C ASP A 96 7.97 10.34 -2.48
N MET A 97 7.45 9.23 -1.94
CA MET A 97 6.01 8.97 -1.84
C MET A 97 5.29 10.04 -0.99
N ASP A 98 5.83 10.40 0.17
CA ASP A 98 5.24 11.41 1.05
C ASP A 98 5.08 12.77 0.36
N LYS A 99 6.10 13.19 -0.41
CA LYS A 99 6.04 14.42 -1.21
C LYS A 99 4.95 14.35 -2.27
N ALA A 100 4.79 13.21 -2.95
CA ALA A 100 3.77 13.02 -3.98
C ALA A 100 2.34 13.11 -3.42
N PHE A 101 2.11 12.60 -2.21
CA PHE A 101 0.78 12.59 -1.58
C PHE A 101 0.56 13.71 -0.55
N GLY A 102 1.59 14.50 -0.26
CA GLY A 102 1.55 15.65 0.64
C GLY A 102 1.18 15.26 2.07
N TRP A 103 1.83 14.25 2.64
CA TRP A 103 1.64 13.91 4.07
C TRP A 103 2.47 14.82 4.99
N GLY A 104 3.64 15.27 4.53
CA GLY A 104 4.49 16.20 5.28
C GLY A 104 5.22 15.53 6.44
N MET A 105 5.39 14.21 6.40
CA MET A 105 6.09 13.48 7.45
C MET A 105 7.60 13.55 7.27
N ARG A 106 8.33 13.51 8.38
CA ARG A 106 9.78 13.32 8.38
C ARG A 106 10.10 11.85 8.49
N TRP A 107 10.72 11.31 7.46
CA TRP A 107 11.07 9.90 7.37
C TRP A 107 12.55 9.69 7.69
N ALA A 108 12.84 8.68 8.49
CA ALA A 108 14.17 8.20 8.79
C ALA A 108 14.18 6.68 8.76
N ALA A 109 15.33 6.07 8.47
CA ALA A 109 15.49 4.63 8.62
C ALA A 109 15.33 4.26 10.10
N GLY A 110 14.42 3.34 10.39
CA GLY A 110 14.30 2.71 11.71
C GLY A 110 15.07 1.40 11.72
N SER A 111 15.64 1.05 12.87
CA SER A 111 16.12 -0.30 13.17
C SER A 111 15.26 -0.89 14.28
N LYS A 112 15.14 -2.22 14.29
CA LYS A 112 14.59 -2.95 15.45
C LYS A 112 15.68 -3.28 16.44
#